data_AF-A0A0R3SCQ6-F1
#
_entry.id   AF-A0A0R3SCQ6-F1
#
_cell.length_a   1.000
_cell.length_b   1.000
_cell.length_c   1.000
_cell.angle_alpha   90.00
_cell.angle_beta   90.00
_cell.angle_gamma   90.00
#
_symmetry.space_group_name_H-M   'P 1'
#
loop_
_entity.id
_entity.type
_entity.pdbx_description
1 polymer ?
#
loop_
_entity_poly.entity_id
_entity_poly.type
_entity_poly.pdbx_seq_one_letter_code
_entity_poly.pdbx_strand_id
1 'polypeptide(L)'
;MSATECLGDVNDRLEAIRNQRLETIKNIQRLKSEYEQVTRLLEEAGVSPEGELDARRNLGRRKFSSNPKLGLEFLFENQIIERNPAAVAKFFVDEKKNLSKAAIGTYLGEISKEFNMEVLGEYLKLHNFGGQDFLPALRTFLFNFQLPGESQKIDKILQSFAHEYVEQNPSAFHTSQEAYVLAYAAILLNTTLHNTNAKSQNFRLADEKTFIETMLDYDKDTHLSEEMIRSVYQGIKSKPIQLAEECTEASNMRGWLWKLGGRVKTWKRRWFVLTDEFLFYYNAPDRITQRKGIVALENVCVRRITNDRSREFCFELYPRPSPFTNGVGNGNGINGSAGSTSSIGGTINTRKADREGIISTDYHTTYRMAAANSEEYEKWMTSLQLITNRFGMATGTSTLNGNVSHRRASVERGASVPCLPASASAMIPNVASQPTTLSAAANATENDNK
;
A
#
# COMPACT_ATOMS: atom_id res chain seq x y z
N MET A 1 -7.59 -23.11 71.10
CA MET A 1 -6.85 -21.88 70.73
C MET A 1 -7.69 -20.70 71.15
N SER A 2 -7.17 -19.83 72.01
CA SER A 2 -7.91 -18.65 72.46
C SER A 2 -7.99 -17.62 71.31
N ALA A 3 -9.06 -16.81 71.25
CA ALA A 3 -9.23 -15.79 70.21
C ALA A 3 -8.02 -14.82 70.12
N THR A 4 -7.33 -14.62 71.24
CA THR A 4 -6.09 -13.86 71.37
C THR A 4 -4.89 -14.48 70.65
N GLU A 5 -4.75 -15.82 70.63
CA GLU A 5 -3.68 -16.50 69.89
C GLU A 5 -3.93 -16.42 68.37
N CYS A 6 -5.19 -16.50 67.95
CA CYS A 6 -5.57 -16.38 66.54
C CYS A 6 -5.36 -14.96 66.00
N LEU A 7 -5.65 -13.93 66.80
CA LEU A 7 -5.35 -12.53 66.47
C LEU A 7 -3.85 -12.24 66.38
N GLY A 8 -3.03 -12.88 67.21
CA GLY A 8 -1.56 -12.80 67.14
C GLY A 8 -1.01 -13.33 65.82
N ASP A 9 -1.41 -14.55 65.43
CA ASP A 9 -0.97 -15.18 64.16
C ASP A 9 -1.37 -14.37 62.92
N VAL A 10 -2.57 -13.78 62.92
CA VAL A 10 -3.04 -12.91 61.83
C VAL A 10 -2.21 -11.62 61.76
N ASN A 11 -1.85 -11.03 62.90
CA ASN A 11 -1.05 -9.81 62.96
C ASN A 11 0.40 -10.06 62.50
N ASP A 12 0.99 -11.19 62.89
CA ASP A 12 2.33 -11.60 62.47
C ASP A 12 2.39 -11.88 60.96
N ARG A 13 1.35 -12.50 60.39
CA ARG A 13 1.19 -12.68 58.93
C ARG A 13 1.05 -11.34 58.19
N LEU A 14 0.30 -10.38 58.75
CA LEU A 14 0.15 -9.04 58.19
C LEU A 14 1.47 -8.26 58.17
N GLU A 15 2.25 -8.36 59.26
CA GLU A 15 3.61 -7.83 59.36
C GLU A 15 4.54 -8.46 58.31
N ALA A 16 4.51 -9.79 58.16
CA ALA A 16 5.30 -10.49 57.15
C ALA A 16 4.97 -10.03 55.72
N ILE A 17 3.68 -9.88 55.38
CA ILE A 17 3.23 -9.38 54.07
C ILE A 17 3.68 -7.92 53.85
N ARG A 18 3.61 -7.07 54.88
CA ARG A 18 4.10 -5.68 54.79
C ARG A 18 5.59 -5.62 54.53
N ASN A 19 6.38 -6.43 55.25
CA ASN A 19 7.82 -6.49 55.08
C ASN A 19 8.20 -7.02 53.68
N GLN A 20 7.51 -8.05 53.19
CA GLN A 20 7.70 -8.57 51.83
C GLN A 20 7.35 -7.52 50.76
N ARG A 21 6.27 -6.76 50.95
CA ARG A 21 5.89 -5.66 50.05
C ARG A 21 6.97 -4.57 50.03
N LEU A 22 7.48 -4.20 51.20
CA LEU A 22 8.52 -3.17 51.32
C LEU A 22 9.81 -3.59 50.61
N GLU A 23 10.19 -4.85 50.75
CA GLU A 23 11.36 -5.41 50.08
C GLU A 23 11.18 -5.48 48.56
N THR A 24 9.97 -5.83 48.11
CA THR A 24 9.63 -5.82 46.68
C THR A 24 9.73 -4.40 46.11
N ILE A 25 9.27 -3.38 46.84
CA ILE A 25 9.37 -1.97 46.42
C ILE A 25 10.85 -1.54 46.33
N LYS A 26 11.68 -1.91 47.30
CA LYS A 26 13.13 -1.62 47.25
C LYS A 26 13.78 -2.29 46.04
N ASN A 27 13.43 -3.54 45.76
CA ASN A 27 13.95 -4.26 44.59
C ASN A 27 13.53 -3.59 43.29
N ILE A 28 12.28 -3.11 43.17
CA ILE A 28 11.81 -2.34 42.01
C ILE A 28 12.60 -1.04 41.86
N GLN A 29 12.82 -0.31 42.94
CA GLN A 29 13.60 0.94 42.92
C GLN A 29 15.05 0.68 42.49
N ARG A 30 15.66 -0.39 42.98
CA ARG A 30 17.01 -0.81 42.59
C ARG A 30 17.09 -1.15 41.11
N LEU A 31 16.17 -1.99 40.62
CA LEU A 31 16.07 -2.36 39.20
C LEU A 31 15.86 -1.14 38.31
N LYS A 32 15.05 -0.17 38.75
CA LYS A 32 14.83 1.08 38.02
C LYS A 32 16.12 1.90 37.90
N SER A 33 16.88 2.01 38.98
CA SER A 33 18.18 2.69 38.98
C SER A 33 19.21 1.96 38.10
N GLU A 34 19.24 0.63 38.14
CA GLU A 34 20.13 -0.18 37.29
C GLU A 34 19.78 0.00 35.80
N TYR A 35 18.49 -0.04 35.45
CA TYR A 35 18.01 0.22 34.10
C TYR A 35 18.43 1.62 33.60
N GLU A 36 18.25 2.65 34.42
CA GLU A 36 18.59 4.04 34.09
C GLU A 36 20.11 4.25 33.93
N GLN A 37 20.93 3.43 34.60
CA GLN A 37 22.38 3.39 34.39
C GLN A 37 22.74 2.72 33.06
N VAL A 38 22.14 1.56 32.77
CA VAL A 38 22.36 0.84 31.51
C VAL A 38 21.94 1.68 30.32
N THR A 39 20.79 2.36 30.39
CA THR A 39 20.32 3.26 29.34
C THR A 39 21.29 4.39 29.06
N ARG A 40 21.84 5.03 30.11
CA ARG A 40 22.87 6.08 29.94
C ARG A 40 24.13 5.56 29.28
N LEU A 41 24.61 4.38 29.68
CA LEU A 41 25.79 3.76 29.08
C LEU A 41 25.57 3.40 27.60
N LEU A 42 24.36 2.97 27.23
CA LEU A 42 23.99 2.71 25.84
C LEU A 42 23.97 4.00 25.02
N GLU A 43 23.40 5.08 25.55
CA GLU A 43 23.38 6.39 24.91
C GLU A 43 24.79 6.97 24.70
N GLU A 44 25.68 6.85 25.70
CA GLU A 44 27.09 7.23 25.60
C GLU A 44 27.83 6.41 24.52
N ALA A 45 27.46 5.15 24.33
CA ALA A 45 27.97 4.29 23.26
C ALA A 45 27.33 4.57 21.88
N GLY A 46 26.44 5.57 21.77
CA GLY A 46 25.74 5.94 20.54
C GLY A 46 24.53 5.07 20.21
N VAL A 47 24.10 4.22 21.15
CA VAL A 47 22.90 3.37 21.04
C VAL A 47 21.75 4.07 21.76
N SER A 48 21.01 4.91 21.04
CA SER A 48 19.79 5.52 21.58
C SER A 48 18.63 4.51 21.53
N PRO A 49 17.93 4.26 22.66
CA PRO A 49 16.74 3.40 22.69
C PRO A 49 15.63 3.87 21.74
N GLU A 50 15.43 5.19 21.63
CA GLU A 50 14.47 5.78 20.69
C GLU A 50 14.88 5.53 19.24
N GLY A 51 16.18 5.70 18.93
CA GLY A 51 16.71 5.41 17.60
C GLY A 51 16.56 3.93 17.20
N GLU A 52 16.70 3.01 18.15
CA GLU A 52 16.52 1.58 17.91
C GLU A 52 15.04 1.21 17.71
N LEU A 53 14.13 1.77 18.52
CA LEU A 53 12.69 1.58 18.36
C LEU A 53 12.20 2.10 17.00
N ASP A 54 12.66 3.27 16.59
CA ASP A 54 12.36 3.83 15.28
C ASP A 54 12.96 2.98 14.15
N ALA A 55 14.18 2.46 14.30
CA ALA A 55 14.79 1.56 13.33
C ALA A 55 13.98 0.26 13.16
N ARG A 56 13.53 -0.34 14.27
CA ARG A 56 12.67 -1.53 14.24
C ARG A 56 11.31 -1.20 13.62
N ARG A 57 10.69 -0.07 13.98
CA ARG A 57 9.43 0.40 13.38
C ARG A 57 9.57 0.56 11.87
N ASN A 58 10.64 1.20 11.42
CA ASN A 58 10.98 1.39 10.01
C ASN A 58 11.17 0.05 9.28
N LEU A 59 11.84 -0.92 9.89
CA LEU A 59 12.01 -2.26 9.33
C LEU A 59 10.66 -2.99 9.22
N GLY A 60 9.80 -2.89 10.24
CA GLY A 60 8.45 -3.45 10.23
C GLY A 60 7.59 -2.86 9.12
N ARG A 61 7.64 -1.54 8.90
CA ARG A 61 6.96 -0.87 7.77
C ARG A 61 7.42 -1.41 6.43
N ARG A 62 8.74 -1.58 6.24
CA ARG A 62 9.28 -2.15 4.99
C ARG A 62 8.80 -3.59 4.77
N LYS A 63 8.88 -4.43 5.81
CA LYS A 63 8.37 -5.81 5.76
C LYS A 63 6.88 -5.85 5.44
N PHE A 64 6.08 -4.93 6.01
CA PHE A 64 4.65 -4.82 5.74
C PHE A 64 4.39 -4.48 4.27
N SER A 65 5.13 -3.52 3.71
CA SER A 65 4.99 -3.15 2.30
C SER A 65 5.29 -4.30 1.33
N SER A 66 6.21 -5.21 1.68
CA SER A 66 6.50 -6.40 0.86
C SER A 66 5.55 -7.57 1.15
N ASN A 67 5.21 -7.80 2.41
CA ASN A 67 4.28 -8.83 2.86
C ASN A 67 3.55 -8.35 4.12
N PRO A 68 2.28 -7.93 4.01
CA PRO A 68 1.52 -7.36 5.13
C PRO A 68 1.49 -8.25 6.37
N LYS A 69 1.33 -9.56 6.18
CA LYS A 69 1.28 -10.54 7.27
C LYS A 69 2.61 -10.61 8.00
N LEU A 70 3.72 -10.81 7.29
CA LEU A 70 5.05 -10.90 7.90
C LEU A 70 5.49 -9.57 8.54
N GLY A 71 5.09 -8.45 7.95
CA GLY A 71 5.33 -7.13 8.53
C GLY A 71 4.64 -6.94 9.86
N LEU A 72 3.35 -7.29 9.96
CA LEU A 72 2.63 -7.19 11.22
C LEU A 72 3.15 -8.17 12.27
N GLU A 73 3.46 -9.43 11.92
CA GLU A 73 4.07 -10.36 12.88
C GLU A 73 5.39 -9.82 13.43
N PHE A 74 6.24 -9.24 12.59
CA PHE A 74 7.45 -8.57 13.06
C PHE A 74 7.15 -7.41 14.02
N LEU A 75 6.15 -6.59 13.71
CA LEU A 75 5.75 -5.46 14.56
C LEU A 75 5.19 -5.94 15.91
N PHE A 76 4.45 -7.06 15.95
CA PHE A 76 3.95 -7.68 17.18
C PHE A 76 5.09 -8.28 18.02
N GLU A 77 5.96 -9.08 17.40
CA GLU A 77 7.08 -9.74 18.08
C GLU A 77 8.06 -8.74 18.72
N ASN A 78 8.22 -7.57 18.09
CA ASN A 78 9.06 -6.49 18.58
C ASN A 78 8.31 -5.50 19.48
N GLN A 79 7.07 -5.80 19.87
CA GLN A 79 6.23 -4.98 20.75
C GLN A 79 6.05 -3.52 20.28
N ILE A 80 6.08 -3.31 18.97
CA ILE A 80 5.90 -1.99 18.35
C ILE A 80 4.42 -1.64 18.24
N ILE A 81 3.60 -2.66 17.99
CA ILE A 81 2.14 -2.59 17.99
C ILE A 81 1.59 -3.77 18.78
N GLU A 82 0.44 -3.59 19.41
CA GLU A 82 -0.26 -4.69 20.09
C GLU A 82 -0.98 -5.59 19.08
N ARG A 83 -1.11 -6.88 19.42
CA ARG A 83 -1.77 -7.88 18.57
C ARG A 83 -3.30 -7.87 18.74
N ASN A 84 -3.92 -6.72 18.48
CA ASN A 84 -5.37 -6.57 18.48
C ASN A 84 -5.85 -5.70 17.30
N PRO A 85 -7.13 -5.83 16.87
CA PRO A 85 -7.62 -5.14 15.69
C PRO A 85 -7.51 -3.62 15.74
N ALA A 86 -7.86 -3.02 16.89
CA ALA A 86 -7.85 -1.57 17.09
C ALA A 86 -6.43 -0.99 16.98
N ALA A 87 -5.41 -1.66 17.54
CA ALA A 87 -4.03 -1.23 17.46
C ALA A 87 -3.49 -1.28 16.02
N VAL A 88 -3.84 -2.32 15.26
CA VAL A 88 -3.46 -2.43 13.83
C VAL A 88 -4.15 -1.36 12.99
N ALA A 89 -5.45 -1.14 13.20
CA ALA A 89 -6.22 -0.10 12.53
C ALA A 89 -5.63 1.30 12.80
N LYS A 90 -5.33 1.60 14.07
CA LYS A 90 -4.69 2.86 14.47
C LYS A 90 -3.31 3.02 13.81
N PHE A 91 -2.51 1.96 13.78
CA PHE A 91 -1.23 1.97 13.08
C PHE A 91 -1.37 2.33 11.58
N PHE A 92 -2.38 1.81 10.88
CA PHE A 92 -2.62 2.16 9.48
C PHE A 92 -3.03 3.62 9.29
N VAL A 93 -3.76 4.21 10.23
CA VAL A 93 -4.18 5.63 10.18
C VAL A 93 -3.00 6.55 10.50
N ASP A 94 -2.27 6.28 11.58
CA ASP A 94 -1.15 7.09 12.06
C ASP A 94 0.02 7.08 11.07
N GLU A 95 0.31 5.92 10.49
CA GLU A 95 1.45 5.71 9.59
C GLU A 95 1.07 5.77 8.09
N LYS A 96 -0.12 6.30 7.75
CA LYS A 96 -0.66 6.32 6.37
C LYS A 96 0.28 6.92 5.32
N LYS A 97 1.18 7.83 5.71
CA LYS A 97 2.18 8.47 4.82
C LYS A 97 3.43 7.60 4.59
N ASN A 98 3.67 6.65 5.49
CA ASN A 98 4.88 5.84 5.54
C ASN A 98 4.63 4.37 5.17
N LEU A 99 3.37 3.96 5.07
CA LEU A 99 2.95 2.62 4.65
C LEU A 99 2.50 2.60 3.20
N SER A 100 2.72 1.47 2.53
CA SER A 100 2.21 1.24 1.18
C SER A 100 0.68 1.14 1.21
N LYS A 101 0.00 2.05 0.49
CA LYS A 101 -1.46 2.01 0.29
C LYS A 101 -1.93 0.69 -0.35
N ALA A 102 -1.10 0.08 -1.19
CA ALA A 102 -1.35 -1.23 -1.80
C ALA A 102 -1.30 -2.37 -0.78
N ALA A 103 -0.35 -2.29 0.16
CA ALA A 103 -0.21 -3.27 1.24
C ALA A 103 -1.38 -3.17 2.23
N ILE A 104 -1.79 -1.94 2.59
CA ILE A 104 -3.00 -1.70 3.39
C ILE A 104 -4.22 -2.29 2.70
N GLY A 105 -4.42 -1.97 1.42
CA GLY A 105 -5.54 -2.48 0.62
C GLY A 105 -5.59 -4.00 0.51
N THR A 106 -4.44 -4.62 0.23
CA THR A 106 -4.30 -6.09 0.20
C THR A 106 -4.69 -6.70 1.55
N TYR A 107 -4.25 -6.09 2.66
CA TYR A 107 -4.53 -6.60 4.00
C TYR A 107 -5.99 -6.43 4.41
N LEU A 108 -6.57 -5.24 4.21
CA LEU A 108 -7.96 -4.93 4.54
C LEU A 108 -8.95 -5.68 3.64
N GLY A 109 -8.54 -6.02 2.41
CA GLY A 109 -9.33 -6.82 1.48
C GLY A 109 -9.28 -8.32 1.76
N GLU A 110 -8.60 -8.81 2.79
CA GLU A 110 -8.47 -10.24 3.05
C GLU A 110 -9.71 -10.81 3.77
N ILE A 111 -10.83 -10.86 3.04
CA ILE A 111 -12.17 -11.22 3.53
C ILE A 111 -12.28 -12.64 4.13
N SER A 112 -11.32 -13.52 3.84
CA SER A 112 -11.28 -14.88 4.38
C SER A 112 -10.80 -14.96 5.83
N LYS A 113 -10.32 -13.84 6.40
CA LYS A 113 -9.73 -13.76 7.73
C LYS A 113 -10.55 -12.83 8.61
N GLU A 114 -11.12 -13.40 9.68
CA GLU A 114 -11.94 -12.66 10.65
C GLU A 114 -11.18 -11.49 11.27
N PHE A 115 -9.94 -11.70 11.72
CA PHE A 115 -9.08 -10.64 12.26
C PHE A 115 -8.89 -9.47 11.28
N ASN A 116 -8.74 -9.72 9.97
CA ASN A 116 -8.60 -8.67 8.97
C ASN A 116 -9.90 -7.87 8.80
N MET A 117 -11.05 -8.54 8.89
CA MET A 117 -12.36 -7.90 8.84
C MET A 117 -12.65 -7.06 10.09
N GLU A 118 -12.24 -7.52 11.27
CA GLU A 118 -12.28 -6.73 12.50
C GLU A 118 -11.38 -5.48 12.39
N VAL A 119 -10.17 -5.63 11.84
CA VAL A 119 -9.26 -4.50 11.58
C VAL A 119 -9.90 -3.51 10.60
N LEU A 120 -10.59 -3.98 9.54
CA LEU A 120 -11.32 -3.11 8.62
C LEU A 120 -12.42 -2.33 9.33
N GLY A 121 -13.18 -2.97 10.22
CA GLY A 121 -14.19 -2.30 11.04
C GLY A 121 -13.60 -1.21 11.94
N GLU A 122 -12.56 -1.53 12.71
CA GLU A 122 -11.87 -0.55 13.54
C GLU A 122 -11.21 0.57 12.72
N TYR A 123 -10.67 0.24 11.55
CA TYR A 123 -10.09 1.23 10.62
C TYR A 123 -11.15 2.23 10.15
N LEU A 124 -12.34 1.77 9.81
CA LEU A 124 -13.46 2.60 9.40
C LEU A 124 -13.98 3.49 10.54
N LYS A 125 -14.09 2.97 11.76
CA LYS A 125 -14.48 3.77 12.95
C LYS A 125 -13.52 4.93 13.24
N LEU A 126 -12.24 4.79 12.90
CA LEU A 126 -11.25 5.86 13.05
C LEU A 126 -11.36 6.95 11.98
N HIS A 127 -12.13 6.74 10.91
CA HIS A 127 -12.43 7.77 9.94
C HIS A 127 -13.62 8.59 10.41
N ASN A 128 -13.45 9.92 10.42
CA ASN A 128 -14.53 10.84 10.76
C ASN A 128 -15.44 11.06 9.53
N PHE A 129 -16.56 10.33 9.47
CA PHE A 129 -17.63 10.53 8.50
C PHE A 129 -18.78 11.36 9.05
N GLY A 130 -18.82 11.60 10.36
CA GLY A 130 -19.91 12.31 11.03
C GLY A 130 -20.12 13.71 10.46
N GLY A 131 -21.34 13.99 10.00
CA GLY A 131 -21.75 15.27 9.43
C GLY A 131 -21.17 15.56 8.04
N GLN A 132 -20.51 14.59 7.40
CA GLN A 132 -20.06 14.72 6.02
C GLN A 132 -21.12 14.21 5.04
N ASP A 133 -21.29 14.91 3.92
CA ASP A 133 -22.05 14.40 2.80
C ASP A 133 -21.44 13.08 2.28
N PHE A 134 -22.31 12.22 1.76
CA PHE A 134 -21.95 10.85 1.39
C PHE A 134 -20.82 10.77 0.35
N LEU A 135 -20.90 11.53 -0.74
CA LEU A 135 -19.91 11.45 -1.81
C LEU A 135 -18.51 11.95 -1.37
N PRO A 136 -18.36 13.09 -0.66
CA PRO A 136 -17.09 13.48 -0.03
C PRO A 136 -16.51 12.41 0.90
N ALA A 137 -17.32 11.77 1.74
CA ALA A 137 -16.89 10.70 2.63
C ALA A 137 -16.36 9.49 1.84
N LEU A 138 -17.10 9.06 0.80
CA LEU A 138 -16.70 7.98 -0.09
C LEU A 138 -15.37 8.28 -0.80
N ARG A 139 -15.18 9.50 -1.30
CA ARG A 139 -13.91 9.92 -1.94
C ARG A 139 -12.74 9.85 -0.97
N THR A 140 -12.92 10.36 0.25
CA THR A 140 -11.88 10.36 1.28
C THR A 140 -11.49 8.93 1.64
N PHE A 141 -12.48 8.05 1.80
CA PHE A 141 -12.25 6.64 2.07
C PHE A 141 -11.46 5.95 0.95
N LEU A 142 -11.91 6.08 -0.30
CA LEU A 142 -11.27 5.46 -1.48
C LEU A 142 -9.87 6.04 -1.80
N PHE A 143 -9.52 7.20 -1.26
CA PHE A 143 -8.20 7.80 -1.42
C PHE A 143 -7.15 7.25 -0.42
N ASN A 144 -7.59 6.73 0.72
CA ASN A 144 -6.69 6.37 1.82
C ASN A 144 -5.95 5.05 1.59
N PHE A 145 -6.50 4.13 0.78
CA PHE A 145 -5.83 2.88 0.41
C PHE A 145 -6.22 2.44 -1.00
N GLN A 146 -5.42 1.54 -1.60
CA GLN A 146 -5.71 1.01 -2.93
C GLN A 146 -6.71 -0.14 -2.82
N LEU A 147 -7.83 -0.03 -3.53
CA LEU A 147 -8.80 -1.12 -3.58
C LEU A 147 -8.15 -2.40 -4.15
N PRO A 148 -8.48 -3.58 -3.61
CA PRO A 148 -8.08 -4.86 -4.21
C PRO A 148 -8.69 -5.01 -5.61
N GLY A 149 -8.08 -5.84 -6.46
CA GLY A 149 -8.57 -6.04 -7.84
C GLY A 149 -9.73 -7.04 -7.94
N GLU A 150 -9.90 -7.89 -6.93
CA GLU A 150 -10.92 -8.93 -6.87
C GLU A 150 -12.29 -8.35 -6.47
N SER A 151 -13.32 -8.56 -7.30
CA SER A 151 -14.67 -7.98 -7.07
C SER A 151 -15.25 -8.30 -5.70
N GLN A 152 -15.08 -9.52 -5.21
CA GLN A 152 -15.60 -9.95 -3.90
C GLN A 152 -14.98 -9.16 -2.74
N LYS A 153 -13.71 -8.77 -2.86
CA LYS A 153 -13.02 -8.00 -1.83
C LYS A 153 -13.48 -6.55 -1.84
N ILE A 154 -13.62 -5.95 -3.03
CA ILE A 154 -14.18 -4.59 -3.20
C ILE A 154 -15.60 -4.53 -2.63
N ASP A 155 -16.44 -5.50 -2.99
CA ASP A 155 -17.81 -5.61 -2.52
C ASP A 155 -17.91 -5.55 -0.99
N LYS A 156 -17.11 -6.37 -0.31
CA LYS A 156 -17.11 -6.42 1.15
C LYS A 156 -16.60 -5.12 1.79
N ILE A 157 -15.58 -4.51 1.21
CA ILE A 157 -15.05 -3.22 1.68
C ILE A 157 -16.12 -2.12 1.57
N LEU A 158 -16.87 -2.08 0.47
CA LEU A 158 -17.94 -1.10 0.26
C LEU A 158 -19.12 -1.33 1.22
N GLN A 159 -19.48 -2.59 1.50
CA GLN A 159 -20.50 -2.90 2.51
C GLN A 159 -20.08 -2.40 3.90
N SER A 160 -18.82 -2.65 4.31
CA SER A 160 -18.30 -2.16 5.58
C SER A 160 -18.30 -0.63 5.65
N PHE A 161 -17.88 0.05 4.57
CA PHE A 161 -17.94 1.51 4.47
C PHE A 161 -19.38 2.03 4.62
N ALA A 162 -20.33 1.43 3.91
CA ALA A 162 -21.73 1.84 3.95
C ALA A 162 -22.33 1.65 5.33
N HIS A 163 -22.04 0.54 6.00
CA HIS A 163 -22.43 0.30 7.38
C HIS A 163 -21.89 1.39 8.31
N GLU A 164 -20.57 1.63 8.29
CA GLU A 164 -19.96 2.63 9.17
C GLU A 164 -20.44 4.05 8.87
N TYR A 165 -20.63 4.41 7.60
CA TYR A 165 -21.13 5.72 7.23
C TYR A 165 -22.51 5.99 7.83
N VAL A 166 -23.41 5.00 7.79
CA VAL A 166 -24.77 5.12 8.35
C VAL A 166 -24.74 5.13 9.87
N GLU A 167 -23.88 4.34 10.51
CA GLU A 167 -23.69 4.39 11.98
C GLU A 167 -23.26 5.79 12.45
N GLN A 168 -22.37 6.46 11.70
CA GLN A 168 -21.94 7.82 12.00
C GLN A 168 -22.91 8.91 11.51
N ASN A 169 -23.84 8.58 10.61
CA ASN A 169 -24.85 9.48 10.04
C ASN A 169 -26.24 8.81 9.97
N PRO A 170 -26.92 8.54 11.12
CA PRO A 170 -28.14 7.72 11.14
C PRO A 170 -29.35 8.31 10.40
N SER A 171 -29.31 9.61 10.07
CA SER A 171 -30.36 10.30 9.34
C SER A 171 -30.12 10.40 7.83
N ALA A 172 -28.93 10.00 7.35
CA ALA A 172 -28.58 10.13 5.94
C ALA A 172 -29.20 9.04 5.05
N PHE A 173 -29.39 7.83 5.60
CA PHE A 173 -29.98 6.68 4.92
C PHE A 173 -30.85 5.89 5.90
N HIS A 174 -31.86 5.18 5.40
CA HIS A 174 -32.71 4.32 6.23
C HIS A 174 -32.00 3.00 6.55
N THR A 175 -31.20 2.50 5.60
CA THR A 175 -30.42 1.27 5.77
C THR A 175 -29.01 1.41 5.18
N SER A 176 -28.08 0.63 5.70
CA SER A 176 -26.72 0.53 5.12
C SER A 176 -26.71 -0.04 3.70
N GLN A 177 -27.76 -0.78 3.31
CA GLN A 177 -27.91 -1.29 1.95
C GLN A 177 -28.11 -0.17 0.93
N GLU A 178 -28.88 0.87 1.26
CA GLU A 178 -29.08 2.06 0.41
C GLU A 178 -27.75 2.79 0.15
N ALA A 179 -26.98 3.01 1.22
CA ALA A 179 -25.65 3.61 1.13
C ALA A 179 -24.69 2.76 0.30
N TYR A 180 -24.74 1.43 0.43
CA TYR A 180 -23.92 0.52 -0.37
C TYR A 180 -24.28 0.59 -1.87
N VAL A 181 -25.56 0.54 -2.22
CA VAL A 181 -26.03 0.65 -3.60
C VAL A 181 -25.58 1.97 -4.23
N LEU A 182 -25.71 3.08 -3.49
CA LEU A 182 -25.27 4.40 -3.96
C LEU A 182 -23.74 4.49 -4.12
N ALA A 183 -22.96 3.87 -3.23
CA ALA A 183 -21.49 3.81 -3.37
C ALA A 183 -21.07 3.06 -4.63
N TYR A 184 -21.69 1.90 -4.89
CA TYR A 184 -21.41 1.09 -6.08
C TYR A 184 -21.78 1.84 -7.36
N ALA A 185 -22.96 2.48 -7.37
CA ALA A 185 -23.41 3.32 -8.49
C ALA A 185 -22.44 4.48 -8.77
N ALA A 186 -21.92 5.14 -7.73
CA ALA A 186 -20.94 6.22 -7.88
C ALA A 186 -19.63 5.75 -8.54
N ILE A 187 -19.13 4.55 -8.18
CA ILE A 187 -17.91 3.97 -8.77
C ILE A 187 -18.14 3.58 -10.24
N LEU A 188 -19.30 2.98 -10.54
CA LEU A 188 -19.69 2.63 -11.91
C LEU A 188 -19.84 3.88 -12.79
N LEU A 189 -20.48 4.92 -12.25
CA LEU A 189 -20.65 6.20 -12.92
C LEU A 189 -19.31 6.88 -13.18
N ASN A 190 -18.38 6.85 -12.21
CA ASN A 190 -17.03 7.40 -12.38
C ASN A 190 -16.30 6.76 -13.57
N THR A 191 -16.39 5.43 -13.68
CA THR A 191 -15.82 4.70 -14.81
C THR A 191 -16.52 5.07 -16.13
N THR A 192 -17.84 5.21 -16.11
CA THR A 192 -18.65 5.57 -17.30
C THR A 192 -18.33 6.97 -17.82
N LEU A 193 -18.15 7.95 -16.92
CA LEU A 193 -17.92 9.36 -17.29
C LEU A 193 -16.46 9.68 -17.60
N HIS A 194 -15.50 9.04 -16.91
CA HIS A 194 -14.10 9.50 -16.89
C HIS A 194 -13.08 8.49 -17.43
N ASN A 195 -13.45 7.22 -17.66
CA ASN A 195 -12.51 6.23 -18.19
C ASN A 195 -12.52 6.19 -19.73
N THR A 196 -11.56 6.84 -20.38
CA THR A 196 -11.44 6.94 -21.84
C THR A 196 -11.13 5.61 -22.55
N ASN A 197 -10.70 4.58 -21.83
CA ASN A 197 -10.40 3.25 -22.39
C ASN A 197 -11.65 2.35 -22.46
N ALA A 198 -12.72 2.70 -21.74
CA ALA A 198 -13.99 1.97 -21.75
C ALA A 198 -14.88 2.41 -22.93
N LYS A 199 -14.35 2.41 -24.15
CA LYS A 199 -15.18 2.54 -25.35
C LYS A 199 -15.94 1.23 -25.56
N SER A 200 -17.08 1.00 -24.90
CA SER A 200 -18.20 0.28 -25.55
C SER A 200 -19.48 -0.04 -24.76
N GLN A 201 -19.62 -0.02 -23.41
CA GLN A 201 -20.79 -0.75 -22.84
C GLN A 201 -21.88 0.00 -22.07
N ASN A 202 -21.70 1.21 -21.51
CA ASN A 202 -22.76 1.84 -20.67
C ASN A 202 -23.01 3.34 -20.93
N PHE A 203 -23.00 3.79 -22.18
CA PHE A 203 -23.23 5.21 -22.52
C PHE A 203 -24.60 5.75 -22.05
N ARG A 204 -25.57 4.87 -21.78
CA ARG A 204 -26.88 5.24 -21.23
C ARG A 204 -26.81 5.85 -19.83
N LEU A 205 -25.93 5.33 -18.96
CA LEU A 205 -25.75 5.87 -17.61
C LEU A 205 -24.93 7.17 -17.58
N ALA A 206 -24.36 7.58 -18.71
CA ALA A 206 -23.70 8.87 -18.84
C ALA A 206 -24.71 10.03 -18.88
N ASP A 207 -25.96 9.78 -19.27
CA ASP A 207 -27.04 10.75 -19.19
C ASP A 207 -27.62 10.82 -17.77
N GLU A 208 -27.78 12.03 -17.25
CA GLU A 208 -28.22 12.28 -15.87
C GLU A 208 -29.62 11.76 -15.62
N LYS A 209 -30.56 12.05 -16.52
CA LYS A 209 -31.95 11.63 -16.38
C LYS A 209 -32.05 10.11 -16.36
N THR A 210 -31.37 9.46 -17.31
CA THR A 210 -31.32 8.00 -17.40
C THR A 210 -30.69 7.38 -16.16
N PHE A 211 -29.62 7.96 -15.62
CA PHE A 211 -28.99 7.48 -14.38
C PHE A 211 -29.94 7.55 -13.18
N ILE A 212 -30.63 8.68 -13.01
CA ILE A 212 -31.60 8.89 -11.92
C ILE A 212 -32.76 7.90 -12.04
N GLU A 213 -33.37 7.78 -13.22
CA GLU A 213 -34.47 6.83 -13.48
C GLU A 213 -34.02 5.40 -13.20
N THR A 214 -32.83 5.01 -13.65
CA THR A 214 -32.29 3.66 -13.40
C THR A 214 -32.11 3.38 -11.91
N MET A 215 -31.61 4.35 -11.13
CA MET A 215 -31.41 4.18 -9.69
C MET A 215 -32.73 4.08 -8.92
N LEU A 216 -33.74 4.87 -9.31
CA LEU A 216 -35.08 4.82 -8.71
C LEU A 216 -35.84 3.54 -9.10
N ASP A 217 -35.62 3.02 -10.30
CA ASP A 217 -36.26 1.78 -10.78
C ASP A 217 -35.57 0.50 -10.28
N TYR A 218 -34.28 0.58 -9.93
CA TYR A 218 -33.46 -0.58 -9.53
C TYR A 218 -34.00 -1.25 -8.27
N ASP A 219 -34.47 -0.46 -7.30
CA ASP A 219 -35.04 -0.99 -6.07
C ASP A 219 -36.13 -0.07 -5.53
N LYS A 220 -37.39 -0.45 -5.80
CA LYS A 220 -38.59 0.28 -5.39
C LYS A 220 -38.76 0.36 -3.87
N ASP A 221 -38.02 -0.47 -3.14
CA ASP A 221 -38.03 -0.49 -1.67
C ASP A 221 -36.93 0.42 -1.08
N THR A 222 -36.08 1.02 -1.90
CA THR A 222 -35.13 2.05 -1.44
C THR A 222 -35.80 3.42 -1.29
N HIS A 223 -35.42 4.12 -0.24
CA HIS A 223 -35.92 5.46 0.08
C HIS A 223 -34.93 6.55 -0.35
N LEU A 224 -34.12 6.26 -1.37
CA LEU A 224 -33.13 7.20 -1.90
C LEU A 224 -33.85 8.37 -2.60
N SER A 225 -33.62 9.59 -2.12
CA SER A 225 -34.20 10.77 -2.75
C SER A 225 -33.56 11.07 -4.10
N GLU A 226 -34.38 11.54 -5.04
CA GLU A 226 -33.92 11.98 -6.36
C GLU A 226 -32.81 13.05 -6.25
N GLU A 227 -32.92 13.94 -5.26
CA GLU A 227 -31.92 14.97 -4.98
C GLU A 227 -30.56 14.39 -4.57
N MET A 228 -30.54 13.35 -3.71
CA MET A 228 -29.31 12.69 -3.30
C MET A 228 -28.62 12.01 -4.48
N ILE A 229 -29.39 11.26 -5.29
CA ILE A 229 -28.88 10.58 -6.48
C ILE A 229 -28.31 11.60 -7.48
N ARG A 230 -29.04 12.70 -7.71
CA ARG A 230 -28.59 13.80 -8.56
C ARG A 230 -27.32 14.46 -8.04
N SER A 231 -27.24 14.72 -6.74
CA SER A 231 -26.05 15.31 -6.10
C SER A 231 -24.82 14.44 -6.31
N VAL A 232 -24.96 13.12 -6.15
CA VAL A 232 -23.88 12.16 -6.45
C VAL A 232 -23.49 12.22 -7.94
N TYR A 233 -24.45 12.18 -8.85
CA TYR A 233 -24.18 12.25 -10.29
C TYR A 233 -23.40 13.51 -10.68
N GLN A 234 -23.90 14.68 -10.27
CA GLN A 234 -23.26 15.97 -10.56
C GLN A 234 -21.88 16.06 -9.93
N GLY A 235 -21.75 15.57 -8.69
CA GLY A 235 -20.50 15.51 -7.98
C GLY A 235 -19.45 14.70 -8.74
N ILE A 236 -19.79 13.49 -9.19
CA ILE A 236 -18.90 12.62 -9.98
C ILE A 236 -18.58 13.28 -11.33
N LYS A 237 -19.56 13.80 -12.05
CA LYS A 237 -19.37 14.49 -13.33
C LYS A 237 -18.42 15.67 -13.22
N SER A 238 -18.54 16.45 -12.16
CA SER A 238 -17.67 17.61 -11.88
C SER A 238 -16.25 17.20 -11.48
N LYS A 239 -16.11 16.17 -10.63
CA LYS A 239 -14.81 15.72 -10.11
C LYS A 239 -14.73 14.20 -10.07
N PRO A 240 -13.81 13.57 -10.81
CA PRO A 240 -13.64 12.12 -10.74
C PRO A 240 -13.21 11.65 -9.34
N ILE A 241 -13.59 10.42 -9.00
CA ILE A 241 -13.03 9.71 -7.84
C ILE A 241 -11.56 9.41 -8.15
N GLN A 242 -10.66 9.97 -7.34
CA GLN A 242 -9.24 9.65 -7.39
C GLN A 242 -8.99 8.39 -6.56
N LEU A 243 -8.57 7.31 -7.21
CA LEU A 243 -8.17 6.09 -6.54
C LEU A 243 -6.72 6.20 -6.07
N ALA A 244 -6.41 5.58 -4.94
CA ALA A 244 -5.06 5.61 -4.35
C ALA A 244 -3.92 5.09 -5.27
N GLU A 245 -4.25 4.35 -6.34
CA GLU A 245 -3.28 3.90 -7.36
C GLU A 245 -2.50 5.06 -8.02
N GLU A 246 -3.07 6.26 -8.00
CA GLU A 246 -2.51 7.44 -8.67
C GLU A 246 -1.62 8.29 -7.77
N CYS A 247 -1.41 7.92 -6.50
CA CYS A 247 -0.78 8.82 -5.53
C CYS A 247 0.24 8.11 -4.62
N THR A 248 1.43 7.84 -5.15
CA THR A 248 2.67 7.87 -4.36
C THR A 248 3.60 8.84 -5.07
N GLU A 249 3.99 9.95 -4.44
CA GLU A 249 4.75 11.01 -5.12
C GLU A 249 6.08 10.52 -5.72
N ALA A 250 6.68 9.46 -5.14
CA ALA A 250 7.85 8.77 -5.68
C ALA A 250 7.53 7.68 -6.75
N SER A 251 6.35 7.05 -6.71
CA SER A 251 5.92 6.05 -7.71
C SER A 251 5.29 6.68 -8.96
N ASN A 252 4.93 7.96 -8.86
CA ASN A 252 4.48 8.76 -9.99
C ASN A 252 5.64 9.22 -10.88
N MET A 253 6.90 9.05 -10.44
CA MET A 253 8.04 9.39 -11.28
C MET A 253 8.22 8.36 -12.40
N ARG A 254 7.65 8.71 -13.54
CA ARG A 254 7.71 7.96 -14.79
C ARG A 254 8.04 8.93 -15.92
N GLY A 255 8.83 8.49 -16.87
CA GLY A 255 9.28 9.39 -17.92
C GLY A 255 10.36 8.82 -18.81
N TRP A 256 10.65 9.55 -19.88
CA TRP A 256 11.74 9.19 -20.78
C TRP A 256 13.08 9.60 -20.19
N LEU A 257 14.02 8.66 -20.12
CA LEU A 257 15.44 8.97 -19.90
C LEU A 257 16.28 8.30 -20.97
N TRP A 258 17.44 8.90 -21.21
CA TRP A 258 18.52 8.23 -21.92
C TRP A 258 19.36 7.47 -20.92
N LYS A 259 19.71 6.22 -21.23
CA LYS A 259 20.67 5.43 -20.44
C LYS A 259 21.87 5.03 -21.27
N LEU A 260 23.04 5.02 -20.65
CA LEU A 260 24.25 4.48 -21.25
C LEU A 260 24.29 2.95 -21.06
N GLY A 261 24.69 2.21 -22.09
CA GLY A 261 24.91 0.77 -21.98
C GLY A 261 26.12 0.41 -21.11
N GLY A 262 26.13 -0.80 -20.53
CA GLY A 262 27.17 -1.28 -19.62
C GLY A 262 28.46 -1.63 -20.36
N ARG A 263 28.49 -2.82 -20.97
CA ARG A 263 29.62 -3.30 -21.79
C ARG A 263 29.81 -2.48 -23.07
N VAL A 264 28.73 -2.17 -23.76
CA VAL A 264 28.74 -1.34 -24.97
C VAL A 264 28.18 0.03 -24.63
N LYS A 265 29.03 1.06 -24.66
CA LYS A 265 28.70 2.44 -24.28
C LYS A 265 27.86 3.16 -25.34
N THR A 266 26.63 2.68 -25.53
CA THR A 266 25.64 3.31 -26.42
C THR A 266 24.49 3.90 -25.63
N TRP A 267 24.07 5.11 -25.99
CA TRP A 267 22.89 5.74 -25.40
C TRP A 267 21.62 5.14 -25.97
N LYS A 268 20.68 4.78 -25.10
CA LYS A 268 19.37 4.25 -25.47
C LYS A 268 18.28 4.99 -24.71
N ARG A 269 17.28 5.49 -25.44
CA ARG A 269 16.08 6.10 -24.85
C ARG A 269 15.15 5.00 -24.33
N ARG A 270 14.73 5.09 -23.08
CA ARG A 270 13.85 4.12 -22.43
C ARG A 270 12.83 4.83 -21.57
N TRP A 271 11.64 4.24 -21.46
CA TRP A 271 10.63 4.70 -20.54
C TRP A 271 10.95 4.13 -19.16
N PHE A 272 11.17 5.00 -18.19
CA PHE A 272 11.51 4.62 -16.82
C PHE A 272 10.30 4.75 -15.91
N VAL A 273 10.23 3.86 -14.93
CA VAL A 273 9.24 3.89 -13.85
C VAL A 273 9.99 3.66 -12.55
N LEU A 274 9.93 4.66 -11.66
CA LEU A 274 10.54 4.61 -10.35
C LEU A 274 9.55 4.01 -9.35
N THR A 275 10.03 3.11 -8.49
CA THR A 275 9.32 2.66 -7.30
C THR A 275 10.23 2.82 -6.08
N ASP A 276 9.71 2.57 -4.88
CA ASP A 276 10.49 2.70 -3.64
C ASP A 276 11.71 1.78 -3.56
N GLU A 277 11.75 0.69 -4.32
CA GLU A 277 12.81 -0.32 -4.26
C GLU A 277 13.55 -0.51 -5.59
N PHE A 278 12.89 -0.18 -6.71
CA PHE A 278 13.39 -0.52 -8.04
C PHE A 278 13.23 0.65 -9.00
N LEU A 279 14.15 0.72 -9.95
CA LEU A 279 14.01 1.52 -11.16
C LEU A 279 13.83 0.57 -12.35
N PHE A 280 12.63 0.57 -12.91
CA PHE A 280 12.28 -0.22 -14.09
C PHE A 280 12.49 0.57 -15.36
N TYR A 281 12.83 -0.12 -16.45
CA TYR A 281 12.81 0.51 -17.78
C TYR A 281 12.28 -0.40 -18.89
N TYR A 282 11.58 0.25 -19.83
CA TYR A 282 10.81 -0.33 -20.91
C TYR A 282 11.22 0.28 -22.25
N ASN A 283 10.87 -0.38 -23.35
CA ASN A 283 11.06 0.19 -24.69
C ASN A 283 10.07 1.32 -24.98
N ALA A 284 8.87 1.23 -24.41
CA ALA A 284 7.77 2.17 -24.62
C ALA A 284 6.89 2.24 -23.34
N PRO A 285 6.03 3.27 -23.20
CA PRO A 285 5.21 3.49 -22.01
C PRO A 285 4.03 2.51 -21.85
N ASP A 286 3.71 1.73 -22.87
CA ASP A 286 2.63 0.75 -22.86
C ASP A 286 3.01 -0.52 -22.09
N ARG A 287 2.12 -0.98 -21.20
CA ARG A 287 2.34 -2.16 -20.34
C ARG A 287 2.47 -3.48 -21.12
N ILE A 288 2.22 -3.47 -22.43
CA ILE A 288 2.36 -4.61 -23.34
C ILE A 288 3.84 -4.84 -23.70
N THR A 289 4.70 -3.82 -23.61
CA THR A 289 6.11 -4.00 -23.92
C THR A 289 6.88 -4.74 -22.83
N GLN A 290 7.54 -5.83 -23.22
CA GLN A 290 8.36 -6.66 -22.35
C GLN A 290 9.39 -5.81 -21.59
N ARG A 291 9.26 -5.79 -20.26
CA ARG A 291 10.19 -5.13 -19.30
C ARG A 291 11.63 -5.44 -19.68
N LYS A 292 12.43 -4.41 -20.01
CA LYS A 292 13.79 -4.59 -20.53
C LYS A 292 14.85 -4.66 -19.44
N GLY A 293 14.65 -4.00 -18.31
CA GLY A 293 15.51 -4.22 -17.16
C GLY A 293 15.00 -3.62 -15.87
N ILE A 294 15.71 -4.01 -14.81
CA ILE A 294 15.44 -3.67 -13.43
C ILE A 294 16.76 -3.27 -12.79
N VAL A 295 16.77 -2.14 -12.10
CA VAL A 295 17.86 -1.69 -11.24
C VAL A 295 17.35 -1.71 -9.81
N ALA A 296 17.93 -2.56 -8.95
CA ALA A 296 17.66 -2.49 -7.51
C ALA A 296 18.30 -1.21 -6.94
N LEU A 297 17.53 -0.44 -6.17
CA LEU A 297 17.98 0.83 -5.59
C LEU A 297 18.59 0.66 -4.19
N GLU A 298 18.54 -0.55 -3.64
CA GLU A 298 19.24 -0.91 -2.41
C GLU A 298 20.75 -0.77 -2.58
N ASN A 299 21.41 -0.12 -1.62
CA ASN A 299 22.87 0.13 -1.62
C ASN A 299 23.39 0.90 -2.85
N VAL A 300 22.54 1.70 -3.47
CA VAL A 300 22.90 2.61 -4.56
C VAL A 300 22.84 4.05 -4.08
N CYS A 301 23.73 4.90 -4.57
CA CYS A 301 23.72 6.34 -4.42
C CYS A 301 23.58 7.00 -5.80
N VAL A 302 23.10 8.24 -5.83
CA VAL A 302 22.99 9.04 -7.05
C VAL A 302 23.88 10.28 -6.97
N ARG A 303 24.62 10.58 -8.04
CA ARG A 303 25.46 11.78 -8.16
C ARG A 303 25.19 12.53 -9.45
N ARG A 304 25.37 13.85 -9.39
CA ARG A 304 25.35 14.73 -10.56
C ARG A 304 26.62 14.54 -11.39
N ILE A 305 26.51 14.59 -12.72
CA ILE A 305 27.65 14.57 -13.65
C ILE A 305 27.64 15.87 -14.43
N THR A 306 28.64 16.73 -14.18
CA THR A 306 28.71 18.08 -14.78
C THR A 306 29.50 18.14 -16.08
N ASN A 307 30.37 17.15 -16.35
CA ASN A 307 31.34 17.20 -17.46
C ASN A 307 31.16 16.06 -18.48
N ASP A 308 29.92 15.65 -18.79
CA ASP A 308 29.67 14.69 -19.87
C ASP A 308 29.65 15.43 -21.23
N ARG A 309 30.63 15.14 -22.10
CA ARG A 309 30.74 15.78 -23.42
C ARG A 309 29.68 15.32 -24.42
N SER A 310 28.89 14.29 -24.09
CA SER A 310 27.96 13.66 -25.02
C SER A 310 26.49 14.03 -24.80
N ARG A 311 26.10 14.39 -23.58
CA ARG A 311 24.72 14.79 -23.22
C ARG A 311 24.71 15.74 -22.03
N GLU A 312 23.81 16.72 -22.09
CA GLU A 312 23.49 17.57 -20.94
C GLU A 312 22.58 16.84 -19.95
N PHE A 313 22.42 17.40 -18.74
CA PHE A 313 21.54 16.86 -17.69
C PHE A 313 21.86 15.41 -17.29
N CYS A 314 23.15 15.09 -17.20
CA CYS A 314 23.62 13.75 -16.85
C CYS A 314 23.69 13.53 -15.32
N PHE A 315 23.34 12.32 -14.92
CA PHE A 315 23.51 11.82 -13.56
C PHE A 315 23.88 10.35 -13.58
N GLU A 316 24.40 9.86 -12.45
CA GLU A 316 24.92 8.51 -12.36
C GLU A 316 24.49 7.84 -11.05
N LEU A 317 23.97 6.63 -11.17
CA LEU A 317 23.80 5.70 -10.06
C LEU A 317 25.09 4.90 -9.88
N TYR A 318 25.58 4.83 -8.65
CA TYR A 318 26.81 4.14 -8.28
C TYR A 318 26.62 3.38 -6.95
N PRO A 319 27.37 2.29 -6.72
CA PRO A 319 27.32 1.56 -5.46
C PRO A 319 27.67 2.46 -4.28
N ARG A 320 26.98 2.29 -3.16
CA ARG A 320 27.33 2.96 -1.91
C ARG A 320 28.70 2.44 -1.42
N PRO A 321 29.65 3.32 -1.07
CA PRO A 321 30.92 2.92 -0.47
C PRO A 321 30.68 2.22 0.87
N SER A 322 31.29 1.05 1.08
CA SER A 322 31.29 0.39 2.39
C SER A 322 32.39 1.00 3.27
N PRO A 323 32.12 1.32 4.55
CA PRO A 323 33.15 1.84 5.46
C PRO A 323 34.26 0.82 5.82
N PHE A 324 34.15 -0.45 5.41
CA PHE A 324 35.06 -1.53 5.86
C PHE A 324 36.12 -2.01 4.83
N THR A 325 36.33 -1.33 3.70
CA THR A 325 37.30 -1.80 2.67
C THR A 325 38.61 -1.02 2.60
N ASN A 326 39.04 -0.37 3.69
CA ASN A 326 40.40 0.21 3.78
C ASN A 326 41.21 -0.55 4.83
N GLY A 327 42.09 -1.45 4.38
CA GLY A 327 43.19 -1.95 5.20
C GLY A 327 43.54 -3.41 4.98
N VAL A 328 44.17 -3.74 3.85
CA VAL A 328 45.42 -4.54 3.80
C VAL A 328 46.09 -4.23 2.45
N GLY A 329 47.06 -3.33 2.45
CA GLY A 329 47.93 -3.06 1.31
C GLY A 329 49.36 -2.93 1.82
N ASN A 330 50.08 -4.04 1.80
CA ASN A 330 51.48 -4.14 2.20
C ASN A 330 52.34 -3.20 1.32
N GLY A 331 53.28 -2.50 1.95
CA GLY A 331 54.13 -1.52 1.28
C GLY A 331 55.09 -2.15 0.27
N ASN A 332 55.23 -1.51 -0.89
CA ASN A 332 56.52 -1.22 -1.52
C ASN A 332 56.34 -0.16 -2.61
N GLY A 333 57.20 0.86 -2.58
CA GLY A 333 57.14 1.99 -3.51
C GLY A 333 57.62 1.66 -4.93
N ILE A 334 57.31 2.57 -5.87
CA ILE A 334 58.19 3.20 -6.88
C ILE A 334 57.33 4.22 -7.65
N ASN A 335 57.93 5.39 -7.93
CA ASN A 335 57.36 6.53 -8.67
C ASN A 335 56.88 6.18 -10.09
N GLY A 336 55.82 6.85 -10.56
CA GLY A 336 55.59 7.02 -12.00
C GLY A 336 54.14 7.27 -12.44
N SER A 337 53.89 8.48 -12.92
CA SER A 337 52.96 8.84 -14.01
C SER A 337 51.45 8.63 -13.90
N ALA A 338 50.76 9.66 -14.40
CA ALA A 338 49.32 9.74 -14.59
C ALA A 338 48.76 8.58 -15.43
N GLY A 339 47.66 7.99 -14.97
CA GLY A 339 46.86 7.03 -15.74
C GLY A 339 46.09 6.06 -14.85
N SER A 340 44.81 5.88 -15.17
CA SER A 340 43.89 4.88 -14.60
C SER A 340 43.46 5.08 -13.14
N THR A 341 42.26 5.65 -12.95
CA THR A 341 41.45 5.39 -11.76
C THR A 341 41.06 3.91 -11.78
N SER A 342 41.87 3.08 -11.14
CA SER A 342 41.62 1.67 -10.94
C SER A 342 40.34 1.47 -10.13
N SER A 343 39.54 0.54 -10.64
CA SER A 343 38.26 0.09 -10.12
C SER A 343 38.40 -0.52 -8.72
N ILE A 344 37.96 0.22 -7.71
CA ILE A 344 37.65 -0.30 -6.38
C ILE A 344 36.17 0.04 -6.12
N GLY A 345 35.32 -0.97 -6.01
CA GLY A 345 33.96 -0.80 -5.45
C GLY A 345 32.85 -1.40 -6.28
N GLY A 346 32.20 -2.44 -5.72
CA GLY A 346 30.81 -2.89 -5.92
C GLY A 346 30.21 -2.99 -7.34
N THR A 347 29.47 -4.07 -7.61
CA THR A 347 28.55 -4.13 -8.76
C THR A 347 27.14 -3.72 -8.33
N ILE A 348 26.43 -2.94 -9.17
CA ILE A 348 25.01 -2.66 -8.94
C ILE A 348 24.20 -3.90 -9.33
N ASN A 349 23.32 -4.37 -8.45
CA ASN A 349 22.47 -5.52 -8.72
C ASN A 349 21.41 -5.19 -9.76
N THR A 350 21.66 -5.57 -11.01
CA THR A 350 20.72 -5.33 -12.11
C THR A 350 20.46 -6.56 -12.95
N ARG A 351 19.26 -6.58 -13.53
CA ARG A 351 18.80 -7.66 -14.42
C ARG A 351 18.28 -7.07 -15.71
N LYS A 352 18.63 -7.70 -16.83
CA LYS A 352 18.23 -7.27 -18.17
C LYS A 352 17.73 -8.46 -18.99
N ALA A 353 16.62 -8.28 -19.68
CA ALA A 353 16.13 -9.24 -20.66
C ALA A 353 16.83 -9.01 -22.01
N ASP A 354 17.32 -10.07 -22.64
CA ASP A 354 17.89 -10.01 -23.99
C ASP A 354 16.81 -9.89 -25.09
N ARG A 355 17.18 -10.14 -26.36
CA ARG A 355 16.23 -10.06 -27.50
C ARG A 355 15.20 -11.20 -27.50
N GLU A 356 15.50 -12.31 -26.83
CA GLU A 356 14.65 -13.50 -26.74
C GLU A 356 13.89 -13.57 -25.41
N GLY A 357 14.13 -12.61 -24.51
CA GLY A 357 13.43 -12.50 -23.23
C GLY A 357 14.13 -13.21 -22.08
N ILE A 358 15.32 -13.77 -22.29
CA ILE A 358 16.11 -14.42 -21.26
C ILE A 358 16.71 -13.35 -20.35
N ILE A 359 16.47 -13.49 -19.04
CA ILE A 359 16.94 -12.55 -18.02
C ILE A 359 18.39 -12.89 -17.66
N SER A 360 19.33 -11.99 -18.00
CA SER A 360 20.73 -12.06 -17.58
C SER A 360 21.05 -11.02 -16.51
N THR A 361 21.97 -11.36 -15.60
CA THR A 361 22.58 -10.40 -14.67
C THR A 361 23.49 -9.47 -15.47
N ASP A 362 23.24 -8.16 -15.43
CA ASP A 362 24.03 -7.17 -16.16
C ASP A 362 25.11 -6.59 -15.21
N TYR A 363 26.38 -6.65 -15.62
CA TYR A 363 27.50 -6.20 -14.78
C TYR A 363 27.76 -4.71 -15.06
N HIS A 364 26.92 -3.87 -14.50
CA HIS A 364 27.11 -2.43 -14.50
C HIS A 364 27.80 -2.00 -13.19
N THR A 365 29.00 -1.45 -13.29
CA THR A 365 29.68 -0.78 -12.17
C THR A 365 29.02 0.56 -11.86
N THR A 366 28.45 1.24 -12.87
CA THR A 366 27.61 2.42 -12.73
C THR A 366 26.48 2.44 -13.77
N TYR A 367 25.38 3.15 -13.45
CA TYR A 367 24.30 3.45 -14.38
C TYR A 367 24.23 4.94 -14.65
N ARG A 368 24.76 5.36 -15.81
CA ARG A 368 24.64 6.74 -16.27
C ARG A 368 23.36 6.96 -17.04
N MET A 369 22.67 8.05 -16.71
CA MET A 369 21.41 8.48 -17.32
C MET A 369 21.44 9.97 -17.64
N ALA A 370 20.59 10.39 -18.56
CA ALA A 370 20.41 11.79 -18.92
C ALA A 370 18.92 12.10 -19.13
N ALA A 371 18.45 13.21 -18.54
CA ALA A 371 17.11 13.74 -18.72
C ALA A 371 16.99 14.57 -20.01
N ALA A 372 15.78 14.89 -20.46
CA ALA A 372 15.59 15.68 -21.67
C ALA A 372 15.85 17.19 -21.43
N ASN A 373 15.60 17.67 -20.22
CA ASN A 373 15.74 19.07 -19.83
C ASN A 373 16.05 19.21 -18.32
N SER A 374 16.32 20.44 -17.89
CA SER A 374 16.69 20.77 -16.51
C SER A 374 15.56 20.49 -15.49
N GLU A 375 14.30 20.62 -15.88
CA GLU A 375 13.16 20.41 -14.97
C GLU A 375 13.00 18.91 -14.68
N GLU A 376 12.99 18.08 -15.73
CA GLU A 376 12.97 16.63 -15.59
C GLU A 376 14.19 16.12 -14.84
N TYR A 377 15.36 16.71 -15.08
CA TYR A 377 16.61 16.38 -14.39
C TYR A 377 16.46 16.52 -12.87
N GLU A 378 16.00 17.67 -12.39
CA GLU A 378 15.85 17.90 -10.96
C GLU A 378 14.77 16.98 -10.37
N LYS A 379 13.64 16.79 -11.07
CA LYS A 379 12.60 15.83 -10.63
C LYS A 379 13.15 14.41 -10.45
N TRP A 380 13.91 13.91 -11.41
CA TRP A 380 14.54 12.58 -11.32
C TRP A 380 15.59 12.52 -10.22
N MET A 381 16.45 13.55 -10.10
CA MET A 381 17.49 13.64 -9.07
C MET A 381 16.88 13.65 -7.66
N THR A 382 15.91 14.52 -7.38
CA THR A 382 15.26 14.61 -6.07
C THR A 382 14.56 13.31 -5.71
N SER A 383 13.82 12.71 -6.65
CA SER A 383 13.08 11.46 -6.40
C SER A 383 14.03 10.29 -6.11
N LEU A 384 15.10 10.16 -6.91
CA LEU A 384 16.11 9.12 -6.69
C LEU A 384 16.88 9.34 -5.39
N GLN A 385 17.26 10.58 -5.06
CA GLN A 385 17.95 10.91 -3.80
C GLN A 385 17.07 10.57 -2.59
N LEU A 386 15.79 10.92 -2.62
CA LEU A 386 14.85 10.61 -1.54
C LEU A 386 14.77 9.10 -1.27
N ILE A 387 14.76 8.28 -2.33
CA ILE A 387 14.74 6.83 -2.21
C ILE A 387 16.10 6.29 -1.74
N THR A 388 17.19 6.66 -2.42
CA THR A 388 18.51 6.12 -2.10
C THR A 388 18.97 6.52 -0.70
N ASN A 389 18.66 7.73 -0.23
CA ASN A 389 19.04 8.20 1.11
C ASN A 389 18.28 7.46 2.22
N ARG A 390 17.01 7.07 1.98
CA ARG A 390 16.25 6.21 2.91
C ARG A 390 16.97 4.88 3.18
N PHE A 391 17.65 4.31 2.18
CA PHE A 391 18.47 3.10 2.37
C PHE A 391 19.79 3.35 3.09
N GLY A 392 20.35 4.57 3.06
CA GLY A 392 21.65 4.90 3.64
C GLY A 392 21.67 4.95 5.16
N MET A 393 20.53 5.26 5.78
CA MET A 393 20.40 5.31 7.24
C MET A 393 20.14 3.93 7.85
N ALA A 394 19.80 2.93 7.04
CA ALA A 394 19.42 1.59 7.51
C ALA A 394 20.58 0.60 7.65
N THR A 395 21.77 0.90 7.12
CA THR A 395 22.89 -0.07 6.99
C THR A 395 24.02 0.13 8.01
N GLY A 396 23.83 0.98 9.03
CA GLY A 396 24.85 1.23 10.07
C GLY A 396 24.99 0.10 11.10
N THR A 397 24.04 -0.83 11.18
CA THR A 397 24.03 -1.87 12.21
C THR A 397 23.51 -3.19 11.65
N SER A 398 24.30 -4.26 11.87
CA SER A 398 23.93 -5.68 11.79
C SER A 398 24.16 -6.42 10.47
N THR A 399 25.35 -7.02 10.35
CA THR A 399 25.58 -8.29 9.65
C THR A 399 25.56 -9.43 10.66
N LEU A 400 24.56 -10.31 10.60
CA LEU A 400 24.71 -11.72 11.02
C LEU A 400 23.82 -12.62 10.14
N ASN A 401 24.46 -13.71 9.71
CA ASN A 401 24.09 -14.73 8.75
C ASN A 401 22.64 -15.26 8.76
N GLY A 402 22.16 -15.62 7.57
CA GLY A 402 21.03 -16.53 7.39
C GLY A 402 20.74 -16.83 5.92
N ASN A 403 21.36 -17.88 5.38
CA ASN A 403 21.04 -18.47 4.08
C ASN A 403 19.56 -18.91 4.04
N VAL A 404 18.77 -18.40 3.08
CA VAL A 404 17.47 -19.02 2.72
C VAL A 404 17.30 -19.04 1.19
N SER A 405 17.16 -20.25 0.69
CA SER A 405 16.94 -20.63 -0.71
C SER A 405 15.61 -20.08 -1.26
N HIS A 406 15.66 -19.34 -2.37
CA HIS A 406 14.47 -18.85 -3.07
C HIS A 406 13.77 -19.99 -3.86
N ARG A 407 12.56 -20.37 -3.43
CA ARG A 407 11.59 -21.05 -4.32
C ARG A 407 10.84 -20.02 -5.16
N ARG A 408 10.76 -20.34 -6.46
CA ARG A 408 10.00 -19.64 -7.53
C ARG A 408 8.53 -19.43 -7.10
N ALA A 409 8.06 -18.19 -7.09
CA ALA A 409 6.65 -17.86 -7.14
C ALA A 409 6.29 -17.40 -8.56
N SER A 410 5.29 -18.05 -9.13
CA SER A 410 4.76 -17.82 -10.47
C SER A 410 4.03 -16.48 -10.52
N VAL A 411 4.27 -15.72 -11.60
CA VAL A 411 3.64 -14.41 -11.84
C VAL A 411 2.31 -14.64 -12.56
N GLU A 412 1.20 -14.41 -11.86
CA GLU A 412 -0.14 -14.36 -12.46
C GLU A 412 -0.46 -12.96 -13.00
N ARG A 413 -1.25 -12.96 -14.07
CA ARG A 413 -1.48 -11.86 -15.01
C ARG A 413 -2.49 -10.85 -14.44
N GLY A 414 -2.33 -9.59 -14.84
CA GLY A 414 -3.23 -8.50 -14.46
C GLY A 414 -4.69 -8.79 -14.83
N ALA A 415 -5.58 -8.50 -13.89
CA ALA A 415 -7.01 -8.68 -14.03
C ALA A 415 -7.68 -7.41 -14.59
N SER A 416 -8.59 -7.64 -15.54
CA SER A 416 -9.58 -6.68 -16.01
C SER A 416 -10.68 -6.48 -14.96
N VAL A 417 -11.29 -5.29 -14.95
CA VAL A 417 -12.44 -4.93 -14.10
C VAL A 417 -13.59 -5.95 -14.29
N PRO A 418 -14.16 -6.51 -13.21
CA PRO A 418 -15.17 -7.56 -13.32
C PRO A 418 -16.53 -7.03 -13.82
N CYS A 419 -17.14 -7.81 -14.71
CA CYS A 419 -18.57 -7.75 -15.03
C CYS A 419 -19.43 -8.05 -13.79
N LEU A 420 -20.69 -7.62 -13.85
CA LEU A 420 -21.78 -7.82 -12.88
C LEU A 420 -21.73 -9.19 -12.18
N PRO A 421 -21.89 -9.26 -10.84
CA PRO A 421 -22.08 -10.53 -10.15
C PRO A 421 -23.41 -11.17 -10.56
N ALA A 422 -23.39 -12.49 -10.76
CA ALA A 422 -24.51 -13.31 -11.22
C ALA A 422 -25.74 -13.31 -10.27
N SER A 423 -25.60 -12.78 -9.05
CA SER A 423 -26.72 -12.54 -8.12
C SER A 423 -27.56 -11.30 -8.45
N ALA A 424 -27.11 -10.44 -9.38
CA ALA A 424 -27.91 -9.33 -9.93
C ALA A 424 -28.50 -9.62 -11.33
N SER A 425 -28.14 -10.75 -11.96
CA SER A 425 -28.61 -11.13 -13.31
C SER A 425 -29.96 -11.85 -13.34
N ALA A 426 -30.58 -12.14 -12.20
CA ALA A 426 -31.83 -12.91 -12.16
C ALA A 426 -33.10 -12.11 -12.49
N MET A 427 -33.02 -10.80 -12.79
CA MET A 427 -34.20 -10.00 -13.12
C MET A 427 -33.94 -9.01 -14.26
N ILE A 428 -33.87 -9.52 -15.49
CA ILE A 428 -34.18 -8.74 -16.69
C ILE A 428 -35.08 -9.60 -17.58
N PRO A 429 -36.42 -9.41 -17.58
CA PRO A 429 -37.24 -9.87 -18.68
C PRO A 429 -37.07 -8.90 -19.86
N ASN A 430 -36.72 -9.50 -20.99
CA ASN A 430 -36.65 -8.89 -22.31
C ASN A 430 -38.03 -8.31 -22.69
N VAL A 431 -38.20 -6.98 -22.69
CA VAL A 431 -39.44 -6.32 -23.14
C VAL A 431 -39.32 -6.00 -24.63
N ALA A 432 -39.77 -6.94 -25.47
CA ALA A 432 -40.27 -6.67 -26.81
C ALA A 432 -41.13 -7.84 -27.30
N SER A 433 -42.43 -7.83 -26.95
CA SER A 433 -43.56 -8.14 -27.84
C SER A 433 -44.84 -8.36 -27.02
N GLN A 434 -45.73 -7.37 -27.08
CA GLN A 434 -47.16 -7.52 -26.85
C GLN A 434 -47.81 -8.17 -28.11
N PRO A 435 -48.99 -8.84 -28.02
CA PRO A 435 -50.27 -8.13 -27.83
C PRO A 435 -51.26 -8.74 -26.82
N THR A 436 -51.95 -7.81 -26.16
CA THR A 436 -53.29 -7.86 -25.54
C THR A 436 -54.32 -8.76 -26.22
N THR A 437 -55.16 -9.46 -25.44
CA THR A 437 -56.56 -9.04 -25.16
C THR A 437 -57.37 -10.08 -24.34
N LEU A 438 -58.13 -9.52 -23.37
CA LEU A 438 -59.52 -9.83 -22.97
C LEU A 438 -59.92 -11.13 -22.21
N SER A 439 -60.23 -10.93 -20.92
CA SER A 439 -61.59 -11.06 -20.33
C SER A 439 -62.25 -12.43 -20.09
N ALA A 440 -62.73 -12.55 -18.84
CA ALA A 440 -63.95 -13.24 -18.36
C ALA A 440 -63.87 -14.71 -17.88
N ALA A 441 -63.98 -14.83 -16.55
CA ALA A 441 -65.00 -15.56 -15.79
C ALA A 441 -65.48 -16.95 -16.24
N ALA A 442 -65.36 -17.89 -15.28
CA ALA A 442 -66.32 -18.93 -14.90
C ALA A 442 -66.96 -19.82 -15.98
N ASN A 443 -66.61 -21.11 -15.98
CA ASN A 443 -67.54 -22.19 -15.58
C ASN A 443 -66.89 -23.57 -15.58
N ALA A 444 -67.36 -24.39 -14.66
CA ALA A 444 -67.12 -25.82 -14.52
C ALA A 444 -67.82 -26.65 -15.62
N THR A 445 -67.25 -27.83 -15.90
CA THR A 445 -67.81 -29.15 -16.31
C THR A 445 -66.75 -29.84 -17.19
N GLU A 446 -66.07 -30.91 -16.74
CA GLU A 446 -66.56 -32.30 -16.75
C GLU A 446 -66.94 -32.78 -18.16
N ASN A 447 -66.03 -33.50 -18.86
CA ASN A 447 -66.26 -34.83 -19.44
C ASN A 447 -65.18 -35.27 -20.46
N ASP A 448 -64.65 -36.46 -20.19
CA ASP A 448 -64.50 -37.64 -21.06
C ASP A 448 -63.87 -37.58 -22.47
N ASN A 449 -62.86 -38.47 -22.61
CA ASN A 449 -62.62 -39.43 -23.70
C ASN A 449 -62.64 -38.93 -25.17
N LYS A 450 -61.46 -38.88 -25.80
CA LYS A 450 -60.90 -39.96 -26.64
C LYS A 450 -59.54 -39.59 -27.23
#